data_AF-A0A1X4HVB6-F1
#
_entry.id   AF-A0A1X4HVB6-F1
#
_cell.length_a   1.000
_cell.length_b   1.000
_cell.length_c   1.000
_cell.angle_alpha   90.00
_cell.angle_beta   90.00
_cell.angle_gamma   90.00
#
_symmetry.space_group_name_H-M   'P 1'
#
loop_
_entity.id
_entity.type
_entity.pdbx_description
1 polymer ?
#
loop_
_entity_poly.entity_id
_entity_poly.type
_entity_poly.pdbx_seq_one_letter_code
_entity_poly.pdbx_strand_id
1 'polypeptide(L)'
;RHALTGRGVRTGWPDGVTVHRLTAAGRPARTAAGSVAPAAPLTAPRPEDIAYTIFTSGSTGSPKGVEIEHRAARTTVDDIVDRFAIGPDDRVLALSALSFDLSVFDIYGVLGAGGCLVLPDPARQRDPQHWLEQAGRHGVTVWNTAPALLEMLVEYAEMEPEEATEALRTLRLVMLSGDWIPLTLPDRLRRLAPQAEVMSLGGATEASIWSITYPV
;
A
#
# COMPACT_ATOMS: atom_id res chain seq x y z
N ARG A 1 -2.87 -6.99 -19.31
CA ARG A 1 -2.02 -6.36 -18.28
C ARG A 1 -2.18 -4.85 -18.41
N HIS A 2 -2.10 -4.05 -17.34
CA HIS A 2 -2.34 -2.60 -17.44
C HIS A 2 -1.16 -1.81 -16.84
N ALA A 3 -0.88 -0.64 -17.38
CA ALA A 3 0.10 0.30 -16.82
C ALA A 3 -0.52 1.69 -16.69
N LEU A 4 -0.29 2.38 -15.57
CA LEU A 4 -0.69 3.79 -15.38
C LEU A 4 0.53 4.68 -15.61
N THR A 5 0.41 5.72 -16.43
CA THR A 5 1.52 6.65 -16.72
C THR A 5 1.10 8.08 -16.42
N GLY A 6 1.94 8.79 -15.67
CA GLY A 6 1.82 10.23 -15.47
C GLY A 6 2.35 11.01 -16.68
N ARG A 7 2.25 12.36 -16.63
CA ARG A 7 2.93 13.21 -17.62
C ARG A 7 4.43 12.93 -17.59
N GLY A 8 5.01 12.62 -18.75
CA GLY A 8 6.46 12.47 -18.91
C GLY A 8 7.02 11.06 -18.69
N VAL A 9 6.24 10.10 -18.18
CA VAL A 9 6.70 8.72 -17.96
C VAL A 9 6.55 7.89 -19.25
N ARG A 10 7.66 7.34 -19.77
CA ARG A 10 7.65 6.44 -20.94
C ARG A 10 8.68 5.33 -20.79
N THR A 11 8.19 4.12 -20.56
CA THR A 11 8.95 2.87 -20.55
C THR A 11 8.48 1.98 -21.69
N GLY A 12 9.37 1.13 -22.22
CA GLY A 12 8.99 0.07 -23.14
C GLY A 12 8.21 -0.99 -22.38
N TRP A 13 6.98 -1.25 -22.79
CA TRP A 13 6.13 -2.25 -22.15
C TRP A 13 6.10 -3.55 -22.98
N PRO A 14 6.10 -4.73 -22.34
CA PRO A 14 5.88 -5.98 -23.04
C PRO A 14 4.55 -6.01 -23.80
N ASP A 15 4.46 -6.86 -24.82
CA ASP A 15 3.23 -7.05 -25.58
C ASP A 15 2.06 -7.47 -24.66
N GLY A 16 0.86 -6.92 -24.92
CA GLY A 16 -0.34 -7.17 -24.12
C GLY A 16 -0.51 -6.27 -22.88
N VAL A 17 0.31 -5.23 -22.72
CA VAL A 17 0.14 -4.19 -21.69
C VAL A 17 -0.66 -3.00 -22.23
N THR A 18 -1.87 -2.79 -21.70
CA THR A 18 -2.71 -1.64 -21.99
C THR A 18 -2.30 -0.46 -21.12
N VAL A 19 -1.81 0.61 -21.74
CA VAL A 19 -1.32 1.81 -21.03
C VAL A 19 -2.43 2.84 -20.87
N HIS A 20 -2.69 3.25 -19.64
CA HIS A 20 -3.62 4.30 -19.24
C HIS A 20 -2.84 5.55 -18.86
N ARG A 21 -3.16 6.69 -19.47
CA ARG A 21 -2.54 7.97 -19.13
C ARG A 21 -3.35 8.67 -18.05
N LEU A 22 -2.69 9.20 -17.04
CA LEU A 22 -3.32 10.00 -15.98
C LEU A 22 -3.12 11.50 -16.25
N THR A 23 -4.14 12.30 -15.95
CA THR A 23 -4.04 13.76 -15.87
C THR A 23 -3.23 14.16 -14.64
N ALA A 24 -2.83 15.43 -14.54
CA ALA A 24 -2.19 15.97 -13.33
C ALA A 24 -3.05 15.79 -12.06
N ALA A 25 -4.37 15.61 -12.22
CA ALA A 25 -5.31 15.33 -11.13
C ALA A 25 -5.56 13.81 -10.92
N GLY A 26 -4.72 12.93 -11.48
CA GLY A 26 -4.82 11.48 -11.29
C GLY A 26 -6.00 10.80 -12.00
N ARG A 27 -6.69 11.49 -12.91
CA ARG A 27 -7.83 10.91 -13.66
C ARG A 27 -7.38 10.33 -15.00
N PRO A 28 -8.01 9.27 -15.52
CA PRO A 28 -7.73 8.79 -16.87
C PRO A 28 -7.91 9.91 -17.90
N ALA A 29 -6.84 10.25 -18.62
CA ALA A 29 -6.87 11.22 -19.69
C ALA A 29 -7.57 10.58 -20.89
N ARG A 30 -8.70 11.15 -21.32
CA ARG A 30 -9.34 10.80 -22.59
C ARG A 30 -8.48 11.35 -23.73
N THR A 31 -7.60 10.55 -24.32
CA THR A 31 -6.97 10.92 -25.59
C THR A 31 -6.95 9.74 -26.56
N ALA A 32 -7.46 10.01 -27.77
CA ALA A 32 -7.40 9.15 -28.94
C ALA A 32 -5.95 8.76 -29.28
N ALA A 33 -5.80 7.61 -29.93
CA ALA A 33 -4.54 7.06 -30.40
C ALA A 33 -3.83 8.03 -31.37
N GLY A 34 -2.99 8.91 -30.83
CA GLY A 34 -2.08 9.75 -31.59
C GLY A 34 -0.64 9.34 -31.28
N SER A 35 0.13 9.07 -32.33
CA SER A 35 1.58 8.85 -32.25
C SER A 35 2.24 10.01 -31.52
N VAL A 36 2.86 9.73 -30.36
CA VAL A 36 3.48 10.76 -29.53
C VAL A 36 5.00 10.71 -29.71
N ALA A 37 5.58 11.77 -30.27
CA ALA A 37 7.04 11.95 -30.39
C ALA A 37 7.78 11.62 -29.07
N PRO A 38 9.01 11.08 -29.12
CA PRO A 38 9.76 10.70 -27.93
C PRO A 38 10.06 11.93 -27.05
N ALA A 39 9.73 11.84 -25.77
CA ALA A 39 10.10 12.85 -24.78
C ALA A 39 11.52 12.60 -24.27
N ALA A 40 12.21 13.65 -23.85
CA ALA A 40 13.54 13.55 -23.25
C ALA A 40 13.53 12.60 -22.03
N PRO A 41 14.60 11.81 -21.79
CA PRO A 41 14.68 10.93 -20.63
C PRO A 41 14.54 11.74 -19.36
N LEU A 42 13.69 11.28 -18.43
CA LEU A 42 13.61 11.84 -17.09
C LEU A 42 14.98 11.68 -16.43
N THR A 43 15.58 12.78 -15.99
CA THR A 43 16.77 12.74 -15.17
C THR A 43 16.46 11.94 -13.91
N ALA A 44 17.34 11.01 -13.53
CA ALA A 44 17.17 10.31 -12.27
C ALA A 44 17.14 11.33 -11.11
N PRO A 45 16.19 11.22 -10.17
CA PRO A 45 16.15 12.13 -9.03
C PRO A 45 17.38 11.92 -8.15
N ARG A 46 17.84 13.00 -7.53
CA ARG A 46 18.91 12.94 -6.53
C ARG A 46 18.33 12.55 -5.17
N PRO A 47 19.12 11.92 -4.28
CA PRO A 47 18.65 11.52 -2.96
C PRO A 47 18.03 12.66 -2.12
N GLU A 48 18.52 13.89 -2.32
CA GLU A 48 18.05 15.12 -1.65
C GLU A 48 16.85 15.80 -2.33
N ASP A 49 16.39 15.32 -3.49
CA ASP A 49 15.19 15.85 -4.12
C ASP A 49 13.94 15.37 -3.35
N ILE A 50 12.89 16.19 -3.30
CA ILE A 50 11.62 15.84 -2.66
C ILE A 50 10.94 14.71 -3.43
N ALA A 51 10.65 13.60 -2.73
CA ALA A 51 9.95 12.45 -3.27
C ALA A 51 8.43 12.61 -3.20
N TYR A 52 7.92 13.12 -2.07
CA TYR A 52 6.49 13.36 -1.89
C TYR A 52 6.20 14.49 -0.90
N THR A 53 5.00 15.05 -1.03
CA THR A 53 4.42 15.97 -0.07
C THR A 53 3.06 15.46 0.35
N ILE A 54 2.86 15.22 1.64
CA ILE A 54 1.57 14.80 2.20
C ILE A 54 1.09 15.85 3.19
N PHE A 55 -0.18 16.25 3.08
CA PHE A 55 -0.77 17.26 3.94
C PHE A 55 -1.41 16.64 5.16
N THR A 56 -1.01 17.09 6.35
CA THR A 56 -1.56 16.64 7.64
C THR A 56 -2.37 17.77 8.30
N SER A 57 -3.20 17.42 9.29
CA SER A 57 -3.97 18.41 10.05
C SER A 57 -3.03 19.33 10.84
N GLY A 58 -3.06 20.63 10.55
CA GLY A 58 -2.31 21.62 11.31
C GLY A 58 -3.07 22.09 12.54
N SER A 59 -2.37 22.26 13.66
CA SER A 59 -2.92 22.82 14.91
C SER A 59 -3.48 24.24 14.75
N THR A 60 -3.12 24.95 13.69
CA THR A 60 -3.60 26.30 13.34
C THR A 60 -4.86 26.30 12.47
N GLY A 61 -5.44 25.13 12.18
CA GLY A 61 -6.63 24.97 11.33
C GLY A 61 -6.36 24.94 9.82
N SER A 62 -5.11 25.20 9.39
CA SER A 62 -4.67 25.03 8.00
C SER A 62 -3.80 23.77 7.86
N PRO A 63 -4.01 22.93 6.84
CA PRO A 63 -3.16 21.76 6.60
C PRO A 63 -1.69 22.14 6.40
N LYS A 64 -0.78 21.34 6.95
CA LYS A 64 0.68 21.51 6.78
C LYS A 64 1.20 20.46 5.80
N GLY A 65 1.96 20.88 4.81
CA GLY A 65 2.64 19.97 3.89
C GLY A 65 3.91 19.42 4.53
N VAL A 66 3.98 18.10 4.67
CA VAL A 66 5.20 17.40 5.08
C VAL A 66 5.93 16.97 3.81
N GLU A 67 7.10 17.56 3.58
CA GLU A 67 7.96 17.27 2.43
C GLU A 67 9.01 16.22 2.82
N ILE A 68 9.06 15.11 2.08
CA ILE A 68 9.98 14.01 2.35
C ILE A 68 10.90 13.82 1.15
N GLU A 69 12.21 13.85 1.42
CA GLU A 69 13.26 13.59 0.44
C GLU A 69 13.33 12.10 0.06
N HIS A 70 13.82 11.81 -1.16
CA HIS A 70 14.00 10.44 -1.64
C HIS A 70 14.81 9.56 -0.68
N ARG A 71 15.92 10.06 -0.13
CA ARG A 71 16.76 9.28 0.80
C ARG A 71 16.01 8.88 2.07
N ALA A 72 15.14 9.73 2.59
CA ALA A 72 14.43 9.49 3.83
C ALA A 72 13.35 8.42 3.64
N ALA A 73 12.51 8.59 2.60
CA ALA A 73 11.51 7.60 2.22
C ALA A 73 12.13 6.23 1.92
N ARG A 74 13.22 6.23 1.12
CA ARG A 74 13.92 5.00 0.74
C ARG A 74 14.55 4.29 1.94
N THR A 75 15.10 5.03 2.92
CA THR A 75 15.68 4.41 4.12
C THR A 75 14.65 3.60 4.89
N THR A 76 13.46 4.15 5.12
CA THR A 76 12.38 3.41 5.79
C THR A 76 11.89 2.25 4.94
N VAL A 77 11.68 2.47 3.63
CA VAL A 77 11.20 1.41 2.73
C VAL A 77 12.18 0.24 2.68
N ASP A 78 13.47 0.49 2.49
CA ASP A 78 14.50 -0.53 2.40
C ASP A 78 14.60 -1.31 3.74
N ASP A 79 14.52 -0.65 4.91
CA ASP A 79 14.50 -1.34 6.21
C ASP A 79 13.31 -2.30 6.34
N ILE A 80 12.09 -1.86 6.01
CA ILE A 80 10.88 -2.68 6.15
C ILE A 80 10.88 -3.84 5.14
N VAL A 81 11.34 -3.59 3.91
CA VAL A 81 11.49 -4.64 2.88
C VAL A 81 12.46 -5.72 3.36
N ASP A 82 13.65 -5.33 3.83
CA ASP A 82 14.66 -6.28 4.31
C ASP A 82 14.20 -7.01 5.58
N ARG A 83 13.64 -6.27 6.54
CA ARG A 83 13.19 -6.79 7.85
C ARG A 83 12.12 -7.87 7.72
N PHE A 84 11.19 -7.70 6.78
CA PHE A 84 10.09 -8.65 6.58
C PHE A 84 10.24 -9.51 5.33
N ALA A 85 11.42 -9.48 4.70
CA ALA A 85 11.74 -10.19 3.46
C ALA A 85 10.64 -10.03 2.40
N ILE A 86 10.20 -8.78 2.18
CA ILE A 86 9.21 -8.48 1.14
C ILE A 86 9.83 -8.76 -0.22
N GLY A 87 9.13 -9.48 -1.09
CA GLY A 87 9.68 -9.90 -2.37
C GLY A 87 8.66 -10.18 -3.47
N PRO A 88 9.08 -10.82 -4.57
CA PRO A 88 8.23 -11.08 -5.74
C PRO A 88 7.02 -11.96 -5.48
N ASP A 89 7.05 -12.76 -4.41
CA ASP A 89 5.94 -13.62 -4.01
C ASP A 89 4.90 -12.87 -3.16
N ASP A 90 5.18 -11.63 -2.74
CA ASP A 90 4.28 -10.87 -1.89
C ASP A 90 3.22 -10.10 -2.64
N ARG A 91 2.04 -10.06 -2.03
CA ARG A 91 0.85 -9.38 -2.53
C ARG A 91 0.20 -8.61 -1.40
N VAL A 92 0.09 -7.29 -1.57
CA VAL A 92 -0.57 -6.39 -0.62
C VAL A 92 -1.95 -6.02 -1.13
N LEU A 93 -2.97 -6.12 -0.27
CA LEU A 93 -4.25 -5.47 -0.51
C LEU A 93 -4.10 -3.96 -0.20
N ALA A 94 -4.05 -3.13 -1.22
CA ALA A 94 -3.77 -1.70 -1.08
C ALA A 94 -4.99 -0.92 -0.57
N LEU A 95 -5.15 -0.89 0.75
CA LEU A 95 -6.24 -0.18 1.43
C LEU A 95 -5.83 1.21 1.93
N SER A 96 -4.53 1.50 2.00
CA SER A 96 -4.02 2.82 2.39
C SER A 96 -4.46 3.87 1.39
N ALA A 97 -5.11 4.94 1.87
CA ALA A 97 -5.42 6.06 0.98
C ALA A 97 -4.13 6.76 0.56
N LEU A 98 -4.06 7.22 -0.69
CA LEU A 98 -2.88 7.92 -1.23
C LEU A 98 -2.55 9.25 -0.54
N SER A 99 -3.49 9.76 0.29
CA SER A 99 -3.28 10.92 1.15
C SER A 99 -2.64 10.58 2.50
N PHE A 100 -2.39 9.30 2.78
CA PHE A 100 -1.65 8.82 3.95
C PHE A 100 -0.36 8.16 3.50
N ASP A 101 0.71 8.37 4.27
CA ASP A 101 2.07 7.93 3.95
C ASP A 101 2.26 6.40 4.01
N LEU A 102 1.37 5.65 4.66
CA LEU A 102 1.32 4.18 4.54
C LEU A 102 1.26 3.71 3.08
N SER A 103 0.59 4.48 2.22
CA SER A 103 0.50 4.17 0.79
C SER A 103 1.85 4.23 0.05
N VAL A 104 2.84 4.94 0.62
CA VAL A 104 4.20 5.01 0.08
C VAL A 104 4.86 3.64 0.16
N PHE A 105 4.68 2.91 1.28
CA PHE A 105 5.18 1.54 1.40
C PHE A 105 4.43 0.58 0.47
N ASP A 106 3.09 0.66 0.43
CA ASP A 106 2.27 -0.17 -0.46
C ASP A 106 2.76 -0.05 -1.91
N ILE A 107 3.04 1.17 -2.39
CA ILE A 107 3.47 1.40 -3.76
C ILE A 107 4.95 1.08 -3.94
N TYR A 108 5.83 1.77 -3.22
CA TYR A 108 7.25 1.76 -3.54
C TYR A 108 8.01 0.62 -2.85
N GLY A 109 7.57 0.18 -1.66
CA GLY A 109 8.14 -0.98 -1.00
C GLY A 109 7.76 -2.27 -1.72
N VAL A 110 6.47 -2.50 -1.93
CA VAL A 110 5.99 -3.74 -2.54
C VAL A 110 6.42 -3.85 -4.00
N LEU A 111 6.16 -2.82 -4.83
CA LEU A 111 6.53 -2.88 -6.25
C LEU A 111 8.05 -2.79 -6.44
N GLY A 112 8.76 -2.06 -5.57
CA GLY A 112 10.22 -1.97 -5.59
C GLY A 112 10.89 -3.32 -5.30
N ALA A 113 10.29 -4.12 -4.42
CA ALA A 113 10.71 -5.49 -4.13
C ALA A 113 10.26 -6.53 -5.17
N GLY A 114 9.52 -6.11 -6.21
CA GLY A 114 9.00 -6.98 -7.26
C GLY A 114 7.67 -7.66 -6.94
N GLY A 115 7.04 -7.33 -5.81
CA GLY A 115 5.74 -7.84 -5.39
C GLY A 115 4.57 -7.25 -6.19
N CYS A 116 3.36 -7.48 -5.70
CA CYS A 116 2.11 -7.12 -6.38
C CYS A 116 1.17 -6.30 -5.50
N LEU A 117 0.49 -5.32 -6.10
CA LEU A 117 -0.64 -4.63 -5.48
C LEU A 117 -1.97 -5.20 -5.95
N VAL A 118 -2.79 -5.63 -4.99
CA VAL A 118 -4.19 -5.99 -5.20
C VAL A 118 -5.02 -4.75 -4.88
N LEU A 119 -5.67 -4.18 -5.90
CA LEU A 119 -6.49 -2.99 -5.76
C LEU A 119 -7.96 -3.39 -5.58
N PRO A 120 -8.63 -3.00 -4.47
CA PRO A 120 -10.06 -3.23 -4.34
C PRO A 120 -10.87 -2.40 -5.34
N ASP A 121 -12.14 -2.76 -5.52
CA ASP A 121 -13.06 -1.93 -6.31
C ASP A 121 -13.20 -0.56 -5.61
N PRO A 122 -13.01 0.57 -6.32
CA PRO A 122 -13.18 1.90 -5.76
C PRO A 122 -14.54 2.13 -5.08
N ALA A 123 -15.62 1.48 -5.55
CA ALA A 123 -16.95 1.58 -4.95
C ALA A 123 -17.09 0.74 -3.67
N ARG A 124 -16.19 -0.23 -3.45
CA ARG A 124 -16.19 -1.17 -2.31
C ARG A 124 -14.94 -0.99 -1.44
N GLN A 125 -14.40 0.23 -1.35
CA GLN A 125 -13.16 0.51 -0.61
C GLN A 125 -13.27 0.21 0.89
N ARG A 126 -14.47 0.29 1.48
CA ARG A 126 -14.75 0.01 2.90
C ARG A 126 -15.74 -1.14 3.05
N ASP A 127 -15.42 -2.26 2.41
CA ASP A 127 -16.26 -3.45 2.39
C ASP A 127 -15.41 -4.68 2.79
N PRO A 128 -15.55 -5.18 4.03
CA PRO A 128 -14.74 -6.31 4.51
C PRO A 128 -15.03 -7.62 3.78
N GLN A 129 -16.25 -7.81 3.25
CA GLN A 129 -16.55 -8.94 2.39
C GLN A 129 -15.71 -8.87 1.11
N HIS A 130 -15.69 -7.69 0.46
CA HIS A 130 -14.87 -7.49 -0.75
C HIS A 130 -13.39 -7.75 -0.48
N TRP A 131 -12.89 -7.29 0.67
CA TRP A 131 -11.49 -7.49 1.05
C TRP A 131 -11.16 -8.97 1.22
N LEU A 132 -12.02 -9.73 1.89
CA LEU A 132 -11.85 -11.18 2.09
C LEU A 132 -11.89 -11.93 0.73
N GLU A 133 -12.85 -11.58 -0.13
CA GLU A 133 -12.94 -12.10 -1.51
C GLU A 133 -11.64 -11.85 -2.29
N GLN A 134 -11.09 -10.62 -2.23
CA GLN A 134 -9.83 -10.30 -2.91
C GLN A 134 -8.64 -11.02 -2.28
N ALA A 135 -8.61 -11.17 -0.95
CA ALA A 135 -7.55 -11.86 -0.24
C ALA A 135 -7.43 -13.31 -0.69
N GLY A 136 -8.54 -14.05 -0.69
CA GLY A 136 -8.57 -15.44 -1.14
C GLY A 136 -8.30 -15.57 -2.65
N ARG A 137 -8.95 -14.74 -3.47
CA ARG A 137 -8.82 -14.80 -4.94
C ARG A 137 -7.39 -14.55 -5.42
N HIS A 138 -6.70 -13.61 -4.79
CA HIS A 138 -5.38 -13.17 -5.22
C HIS A 138 -4.24 -13.74 -4.36
N GLY A 139 -4.55 -14.45 -3.28
CA GLY A 139 -3.56 -14.95 -2.33
C GLY A 139 -2.76 -13.80 -1.72
N VAL A 140 -3.45 -12.88 -1.05
CA VAL A 140 -2.81 -11.76 -0.33
C VAL A 140 -1.91 -12.32 0.76
N THR A 141 -0.68 -11.82 0.83
CA THR A 141 0.35 -12.27 1.79
C THR A 141 0.64 -11.23 2.86
N VAL A 142 0.43 -9.94 2.55
CA VAL A 142 0.73 -8.83 3.44
C VAL A 142 -0.50 -7.93 3.57
N TRP A 143 -0.85 -7.60 4.82
CA TRP A 143 -1.89 -6.63 5.16
C TRP A 143 -1.25 -5.42 5.84
N ASN A 144 -1.49 -4.21 5.32
CA ASN A 144 -0.93 -2.96 5.87
C ASN A 144 -2.02 -1.90 6.03
N THR A 145 -2.48 -1.66 7.26
CA THR A 145 -3.57 -0.69 7.53
C THR A 145 -3.50 -0.07 8.91
N ALA A 146 -4.38 0.91 9.15
CA ALA A 146 -4.79 1.24 10.52
C ALA A 146 -5.55 0.07 11.17
N PRO A 147 -5.47 -0.09 12.52
CA PRO A 147 -6.14 -1.17 13.24
C PRO A 147 -7.64 -1.29 12.96
N ALA A 148 -8.34 -0.16 12.80
CA ALA A 148 -9.79 -0.15 12.55
C ALA A 148 -10.21 -0.89 11.27
N LEU A 149 -9.39 -0.87 10.20
CA LEU A 149 -9.72 -1.59 8.97
C LEU A 149 -9.52 -3.10 9.14
N LEU A 150 -8.49 -3.52 9.88
CA LEU A 150 -8.32 -4.93 10.21
C LEU A 150 -9.43 -5.42 11.14
N GLU A 151 -9.84 -4.61 12.13
CA GLU A 151 -10.97 -4.93 13.02
C GLU A 151 -12.24 -5.22 12.21
N MET A 152 -12.57 -4.36 11.24
CA MET A 152 -13.72 -4.57 10.34
C MET A 152 -13.62 -5.89 9.56
N LEU A 153 -12.43 -6.24 9.05
CA LEU A 153 -12.21 -7.53 8.37
C LEU A 153 -12.43 -8.69 9.34
N VAL A 154 -11.83 -8.63 10.52
CA VAL A 154 -11.87 -9.72 11.51
C VAL A 154 -13.29 -9.91 12.04
N GLU A 155 -14.03 -8.84 12.32
CA GLU A 155 -15.44 -8.90 12.71
C GLU A 155 -16.30 -9.59 11.66
N TYR A 156 -16.10 -9.28 10.38
CA TYR A 156 -16.80 -9.94 9.29
C TYR A 156 -16.38 -11.41 9.14
N ALA A 157 -15.08 -11.68 9.18
CA ALA A 157 -14.50 -13.02 9.01
C ALA A 157 -14.91 -14.00 10.11
N GLU A 158 -15.17 -13.52 11.33
CA GLU A 158 -15.66 -14.37 12.43
C GLU A 158 -17.11 -14.85 12.23
N MET A 159 -17.86 -14.31 11.27
CA MET A 159 -19.20 -14.80 10.94
C MET A 159 -19.17 -16.15 10.23
N GLU A 160 -18.15 -16.40 9.39
CA GLU A 160 -17.97 -17.64 8.60
C GLU A 160 -16.48 -18.06 8.65
N PRO A 161 -15.99 -18.56 9.81
CA PRO A 161 -14.57 -18.68 10.10
C PRO A 161 -13.84 -19.69 9.23
N GLU A 162 -14.48 -20.78 8.79
CA GLU A 162 -13.86 -21.76 7.90
C GLU A 162 -13.56 -21.17 6.52
N GLU A 163 -14.50 -20.43 5.94
CA GLU A 163 -14.30 -19.74 4.65
C GLU A 163 -13.23 -18.66 4.78
N ALA A 164 -13.29 -17.86 5.86
CA ALA A 164 -12.31 -16.83 6.10
C ALA A 164 -10.89 -17.37 6.31
N THR A 165 -10.76 -18.50 7.01
CA THR A 165 -9.47 -19.18 7.22
C THR A 165 -8.86 -19.61 5.89
N GLU A 166 -9.66 -20.18 4.98
CA GLU A 166 -9.19 -20.53 3.64
C GLU A 166 -8.82 -19.30 2.82
N ALA A 167 -9.61 -18.23 2.88
CA ALA A 167 -9.32 -16.98 2.16
C ALA A 167 -8.05 -16.28 2.66
N LEU A 168 -7.73 -16.40 3.96
CA LEU A 168 -6.57 -15.78 4.60
C LEU A 168 -5.36 -16.72 4.72
N ARG A 169 -5.42 -17.95 4.19
CA ARG A 169 -4.36 -18.96 4.37
C ARG A 169 -2.97 -18.55 3.88
N THR A 170 -2.89 -17.58 2.97
CA THR A 170 -1.62 -17.05 2.44
C THR A 170 -1.10 -15.84 3.20
N LEU A 171 -1.92 -15.24 4.06
CA LEU A 171 -1.55 -14.06 4.84
C LEU A 171 -0.44 -14.45 5.81
N ARG A 172 0.75 -13.86 5.64
CA ARG A 172 1.95 -14.13 6.44
C ARG A 172 2.33 -12.96 7.35
N LEU A 173 1.94 -11.75 6.99
CA LEU A 173 2.36 -10.53 7.69
C LEU A 173 1.20 -9.54 7.76
N VAL A 174 0.97 -9.01 8.96
CA VAL A 174 -0.01 -7.96 9.24
C VAL A 174 0.70 -6.81 9.93
N MET A 175 0.75 -5.68 9.25
CA MET A 175 1.38 -4.44 9.67
C MET A 175 0.28 -3.46 10.10
N LEU A 176 0.26 -3.12 11.39
CA LEU A 176 -0.72 -2.21 11.99
C LEU A 176 -0.05 -0.93 12.46
N SER A 177 -0.56 0.21 12.03
CA SER A 177 0.02 1.52 12.39
C SER A 177 -0.97 2.67 12.32
N GLY A 178 -0.60 3.81 12.90
CA GLY A 178 -1.39 5.05 12.83
C GLY A 178 -2.48 5.20 13.92
N ASP A 179 -2.74 4.16 14.71
CA ASP A 179 -3.60 4.24 15.91
C ASP A 179 -3.30 3.09 16.89
N TRP A 180 -4.01 3.07 18.02
CA TRP A 180 -3.97 1.98 19.00
C TRP A 180 -4.50 0.67 18.44
N ILE A 181 -3.76 -0.42 18.69
CA ILE A 181 -4.18 -1.79 18.39
C ILE A 181 -5.03 -2.31 19.56
N PRO A 182 -6.30 -2.70 19.34
CA PRO A 182 -7.11 -3.33 20.38
C PRO A 182 -6.46 -4.61 20.89
N LEU A 183 -6.44 -4.80 22.22
CA LEU A 183 -5.74 -5.92 22.86
C LEU A 183 -6.24 -7.30 22.40
N THR A 184 -7.51 -7.38 21.99
CA THR A 184 -8.15 -8.62 21.52
C THR A 184 -7.91 -8.89 20.04
N LEU A 185 -7.60 -7.87 19.23
CA LEU A 185 -7.52 -8.00 17.77
C LEU A 185 -6.47 -9.02 17.30
N PRO A 186 -5.24 -9.04 17.82
CA PRO A 186 -4.24 -10.03 17.43
C PRO A 186 -4.70 -11.47 17.68
N ASP A 187 -5.30 -11.75 18.84
CA ASP A 187 -5.79 -13.11 19.17
C ASP A 187 -6.97 -13.53 18.31
N ARG A 188 -7.84 -12.58 17.92
CA ARG A 188 -8.94 -12.83 16.98
C ARG A 188 -8.39 -13.18 15.60
N LEU A 189 -7.45 -12.39 15.10
CA LEU A 189 -6.78 -12.67 13.81
C LEU A 189 -6.05 -14.02 13.82
N ARG A 190 -5.33 -14.36 14.88
CA ARG A 190 -4.59 -15.64 14.99
C ARG A 190 -5.50 -16.87 14.87
N ARG A 191 -6.78 -16.78 15.24
CA ARG A 191 -7.74 -17.87 15.03
C ARG A 191 -8.11 -18.09 13.57
N LEU A 192 -8.04 -17.03 12.75
CA LEU A 192 -8.39 -17.05 11.33
C LEU A 192 -7.15 -17.24 10.43
N ALA A 193 -6.00 -16.71 10.84
CA ALA A 193 -4.74 -16.76 10.10
C ALA A 193 -3.58 -17.06 11.05
N PRO A 194 -3.47 -18.29 11.59
CA PRO A 194 -2.47 -18.65 12.60
C PRO A 194 -1.02 -18.53 12.13
N GLN A 195 -0.80 -18.54 10.81
CA GLN A 195 0.52 -18.36 10.20
C GLN A 195 0.94 -16.89 10.05
N ALA A 196 0.04 -15.93 10.29
CA ALA A 196 0.33 -14.51 10.10
C ALA A 196 1.05 -13.92 11.33
N GLU A 197 2.19 -13.27 11.10
CA GLU A 197 2.85 -12.45 12.09
C GLU A 197 2.17 -11.08 12.19
N VAL A 198 1.92 -10.59 13.40
CA VAL A 198 1.29 -9.28 13.64
C VAL A 198 2.34 -8.32 14.18
N MET A 199 2.54 -7.24 13.45
CA MET A 199 3.54 -6.21 13.75
C MET A 199 2.84 -4.89 14.01
N SER A 200 3.20 -4.26 15.13
CA SER A 200 2.90 -2.86 15.39
C SER A 200 4.02 -2.01 14.80
N LEU A 201 3.64 -1.01 14.01
CA LEU A 201 4.55 0.01 13.51
C LEU A 201 4.07 1.39 13.94
N GLY A 202 5.03 2.26 14.24
CA GLY A 202 4.77 3.62 14.71
C GLY A 202 5.69 4.61 14.03
N GLY A 203 5.19 5.82 13.80
CA GLY A 203 5.93 6.91 13.19
C GLY A 203 5.00 8.10 12.95
N ALA A 204 5.61 9.27 12.78
CA ALA A 204 4.92 10.45 12.27
C ALA A 204 5.26 10.62 10.79
N THR A 205 4.42 11.30 10.02
CA THR A 205 4.69 11.56 8.60
C THR A 205 5.99 12.30 8.39
N GLU A 206 6.35 13.18 9.31
CA GLU A 206 7.61 13.92 9.36
C GLU A 206 8.85 13.02 9.51
N ALA A 207 8.68 11.77 9.96
CA ALA A 207 9.75 10.79 10.14
C ALA A 207 9.80 9.75 9.01
N SER A 208 9.12 9.99 7.87
CA SER A 208 9.06 9.06 6.74
C SER A 208 8.40 7.73 7.08
N ILE A 209 7.08 7.74 7.28
CA ILE A 209 6.20 6.58 7.49
C ILE A 209 6.35 5.95 8.90
N TRP A 210 7.44 5.24 9.18
CA TRP A 210 7.65 4.51 10.43
C TRP A 210 9.08 4.70 10.96
N SER A 211 9.19 4.76 12.29
CA SER A 211 10.46 4.82 13.04
C SER A 211 10.52 3.82 14.20
N ILE A 212 9.44 3.07 14.44
CA ILE A 212 9.32 2.08 15.51
C ILE A 212 8.63 0.83 14.94
N THR A 213 9.13 -0.36 15.32
CA THR A 213 8.53 -1.65 15.01
C THR A 213 8.49 -2.53 16.26
N TYR A 214 7.39 -3.22 16.53
CA TYR A 214 7.24 -4.11 17.69
C TYR A 214 6.38 -5.35 17.34
N PRO A 215 6.84 -6.58 17.62
CA PRO A 215 6.04 -7.79 17.42
C PRO A 215 4.93 -7.90 18.47
N VAL A 216 3.70 -8.14 18.03
CA VAL A 216 2.48 -8.20 18.86
C VAL A 216 2.07 -9.64 19.14
#